data_AF-A0A225WG39-F1
#
_entry.id   AF-A0A225WG39-F1
#
_cell.length_a   1.000
_cell.length_b   1.000
_cell.length_c   1.000
_cell.angle_alpha   90.00
_cell.angle_beta   90.00
_cell.angle_gamma   90.00
#
_symmetry.space_group_name_H-M   'P 1'
#
loop_
_entity.id
_entity.type
_entity.pdbx_description
1 polymer ?
#
loop_
_entity_poly.entity_id
_entity_poly.type
_entity_poly.pdbx_seq_one_letter_code
_entity_poly.pdbx_strand_id
1 'polypeptide(L)'
;MKMTDHETPLQFFYRLNAAAVKAEVKFKSTTKLREFHIRRFIKKLRYDQLKTALEGHRFQSITDLEQALRRHEDVWREEGYDSQAPKQPRDFRPDNVHQGRSQNRGPTRRQGRAFVTQGDAEPTQDAEFQHEFQNPEVFVE
;
A
#
# COMPACT_ATOMS: atom_id res chain seq x y z
N MET A 1 -14.41 20.00 -19.78
CA MET A 1 -13.69 19.15 -18.82
C MET A 1 -12.96 18.05 -19.59
N LYS A 2 -11.66 17.88 -19.33
CA LYS A 2 -10.81 16.81 -19.89
C LYS A 2 -10.22 16.05 -18.71
N MET A 3 -9.84 14.79 -18.94
CA MET A 3 -9.11 14.00 -17.97
C MET A 3 -7.74 14.65 -17.65
N THR A 4 -7.16 14.46 -16.46
CA THR A 4 -5.81 14.89 -16.02
C THR A 4 -4.82 13.72 -16.06
N ASP A 5 -3.52 13.99 -16.11
CA ASP A 5 -2.47 12.95 -16.23
C ASP A 5 -2.36 12.06 -14.98
N HIS A 6 -2.69 12.61 -13.81
CA HIS A 6 -2.56 11.94 -12.52
C HIS A 6 -3.88 11.36 -11.98
N GLU A 7 -5.01 11.58 -12.67
CA GLU A 7 -6.29 11.03 -12.21
C GLU A 7 -6.56 9.71 -12.91
N THR A 8 -7.16 8.77 -12.19
CA THR A 8 -7.58 7.51 -12.78
C THR A 8 -8.88 7.67 -13.59
N PRO A 9 -9.21 6.74 -14.51
CA PRO A 9 -10.47 6.80 -15.27
C PRO A 9 -11.70 6.88 -14.37
N LEU A 10 -11.67 6.20 -13.22
CA LEU A 10 -12.75 6.22 -12.24
C LEU A 10 -12.84 7.55 -11.49
N GLN A 11 -11.71 8.14 -11.08
CA GLN A 11 -11.70 9.48 -10.50
C GLN A 11 -12.25 10.53 -11.47
N PHE A 12 -11.84 10.45 -12.74
CA PHE A 12 -12.37 11.32 -13.79
C PHE A 12 -13.88 11.17 -13.95
N PHE A 13 -14.38 9.93 -13.89
CA PHE A 13 -15.82 9.63 -13.95
C PHE A 13 -16.60 10.29 -12.81
N TYR A 14 -16.11 10.18 -11.56
CA TYR A 14 -16.75 10.84 -10.42
C TYR A 14 -16.74 12.36 -10.52
N ARG A 15 -15.63 12.94 -10.95
CA ARG A 15 -15.51 14.39 -11.18
C ARG A 15 -16.51 14.85 -12.25
N LEU A 16 -16.64 14.10 -13.34
CA LEU A 16 -17.57 14.39 -14.43
C LEU A 16 -19.03 14.29 -13.96
N ASN A 17 -19.34 13.30 -13.13
CA ASN A 17 -20.67 13.16 -12.52
C ASN A 17 -20.99 14.33 -11.60
N ALA A 18 -20.05 14.75 -10.75
CA ALA A 18 -20.22 15.92 -9.89
C ALA A 18 -20.47 17.20 -10.70
N ALA A 19 -19.73 17.40 -11.81
CA ALA A 19 -19.94 18.52 -12.71
C ALA A 19 -21.32 18.48 -13.40
N ALA A 20 -21.79 17.29 -13.78
CA ALA A 20 -23.12 17.11 -14.36
C ALA A 20 -24.24 17.43 -13.35
N VAL A 21 -24.09 16.99 -12.09
CA VAL A 21 -25.03 17.34 -11.01
C VAL A 21 -25.03 18.86 -10.76
N LYS A 22 -23.85 19.48 -10.71
CA LYS A 22 -23.71 20.94 -10.54
C LYS A 22 -24.34 21.73 -11.69
N ALA A 23 -24.33 21.17 -12.90
CA ALA A 23 -24.97 21.74 -14.08
C ALA A 23 -26.45 21.31 -14.25
N GLU A 24 -27.05 20.70 -13.23
CA GLU A 24 -28.44 20.22 -13.22
C GLU A 24 -28.78 19.23 -14.37
N VAL A 25 -27.77 18.53 -14.89
CA VAL A 25 -27.96 17.52 -15.93
C VAL A 25 -28.55 16.27 -15.31
N LYS A 26 -29.78 15.94 -15.69
CA LYS A 26 -30.51 14.76 -15.21
C LYS A 26 -30.10 13.48 -15.95
N PHE A 27 -28.81 13.14 -15.93
CA PHE A 27 -28.26 11.98 -16.65
C PHE A 27 -28.78 10.62 -16.14
N LYS A 28 -29.32 10.56 -14.91
CA LYS A 28 -29.94 9.35 -14.34
C LYS A 28 -31.40 9.17 -14.77
N SER A 29 -32.07 10.20 -15.27
CA SER A 29 -33.53 10.19 -15.47
C SER A 29 -33.98 9.43 -16.71
N THR A 30 -33.23 9.52 -17.82
CA THR A 30 -33.60 8.83 -19.06
C THR A 30 -32.42 8.07 -19.62
N THR A 31 -32.70 6.96 -20.30
CA THR A 31 -31.67 6.16 -20.99
C THR A 31 -30.90 6.99 -22.02
N LYS A 32 -31.58 7.90 -22.74
CA LYS A 32 -30.93 8.78 -23.73
C LYS A 32 -29.92 9.73 -23.09
N LEU A 33 -30.28 10.38 -21.98
CA LEU A 33 -29.38 11.29 -21.27
C LEU A 33 -28.22 10.54 -20.62
N ARG A 34 -28.49 9.34 -20.09
CA ARG A 34 -27.46 8.44 -19.57
C ARG A 34 -26.45 8.06 -20.63
N GLU A 35 -26.93 7.61 -21.79
CA GLU A 35 -26.08 7.21 -22.91
C GLU A 35 -25.26 8.40 -23.42
N PHE A 36 -25.86 9.59 -23.53
CA PHE A 36 -25.13 10.80 -23.90
C PHE A 36 -24.04 11.16 -22.89
N HIS A 37 -24.33 11.03 -21.59
CA HIS A 37 -23.36 11.28 -20.53
C HIS A 37 -22.19 10.31 -20.57
N ILE A 38 -22.46 9.03 -20.83
CA ILE A 38 -21.45 7.99 -21.00
C ILE A 38 -20.60 8.23 -22.25
N ARG A 39 -21.22 8.53 -23.40
CA ARG A 39 -20.50 8.89 -24.64
C ARG A 39 -19.61 10.11 -24.43
N ARG A 40 -20.09 11.10 -23.66
CA ARG A 40 -19.28 12.28 -23.30
C ARG A 40 -18.08 11.91 -22.45
N PHE A 41 -18.22 10.99 -21.50
CA PHE A 41 -17.11 10.46 -20.71
C PHE A 41 -16.07 9.79 -21.62
N ILE A 42 -16.50 8.83 -22.44
CA ILE A 42 -15.63 8.07 -23.37
C ILE A 42 -14.87 9.00 -24.32
N LYS A 43 -15.55 10.01 -24.90
CA LYS A 43 -14.92 11.00 -25.78
C LYS A 43 -13.84 11.87 -25.09
N LYS A 44 -13.86 11.95 -23.77
CA LYS A 44 -12.93 12.77 -22.97
C LYS A 44 -11.85 11.94 -22.27
N LEU A 45 -11.88 10.62 -22.40
CA LEU A 45 -10.80 9.74 -21.98
C LEU A 45 -9.54 9.97 -22.81
N ARG A 46 -8.39 9.78 -22.17
CA ARG A 46 -7.07 9.85 -22.81
C ARG A 46 -6.54 8.49 -23.25
N TYR A 47 -7.00 7.42 -22.60
CA TYR A 47 -6.54 6.06 -22.86
C TYR A 47 -7.28 5.49 -24.07
N ASP A 48 -6.62 5.39 -25.22
CA ASP A 48 -7.24 4.89 -26.45
C ASP A 48 -7.67 3.42 -26.35
N GLN A 49 -6.92 2.58 -25.63
CA GLN A 49 -7.28 1.18 -25.39
C GLN A 49 -8.58 1.06 -24.57
N LEU A 50 -8.67 1.74 -23.42
CA LEU A 50 -9.89 1.81 -22.62
C LEU A 50 -11.04 2.43 -23.41
N LYS A 51 -10.77 3.51 -24.15
CA LYS A 51 -11.78 4.18 -24.98
C LYS A 51 -12.39 3.20 -26.00
N THR A 52 -11.56 2.42 -26.68
CA THR A 52 -12.00 1.43 -27.67
C THR A 52 -12.83 0.31 -27.01
N ALA A 53 -12.39 -0.18 -25.84
CA ALA A 53 -13.12 -1.18 -25.08
C ALA A 53 -14.51 -0.67 -24.63
N LEU A 54 -14.61 0.60 -24.24
CA LEU A 54 -15.87 1.23 -23.84
C LEU A 54 -16.76 1.63 -25.03
N GLU A 55 -16.20 2.01 -26.18
CA GLU A 55 -16.97 2.35 -27.39
C GLU A 55 -17.71 1.12 -27.97
N GLY A 56 -17.11 -0.06 -27.86
CA GLY A 56 -17.73 -1.32 -28.27
C GLY A 56 -18.82 -1.83 -27.31
N HIS A 57 -18.96 -1.23 -26.13
CA HIS A 57 -19.84 -1.72 -25.08
C HIS A 57 -21.03 -0.78 -24.82
N ARG A 58 -22.24 -1.35 -24.72
CA ARG A 58 -23.48 -0.60 -24.46
C ARG A 58 -23.89 -0.71 -23.00
N PHE A 59 -23.42 0.25 -22.20
CA PHE A 59 -23.74 0.34 -20.78
C PHE A 59 -25.22 0.63 -20.54
N GLN A 60 -25.92 -0.30 -19.87
CA GLN A 60 -27.32 -0.11 -19.53
C GLN A 60 -27.51 0.82 -18.33
N SER A 61 -26.51 0.94 -17.45
CA SER A 61 -26.57 1.73 -16.24
C SER A 61 -25.23 2.44 -15.96
N ILE A 62 -25.28 3.48 -15.12
CA ILE A 62 -24.08 4.19 -14.64
C ILE A 62 -23.22 3.28 -13.75
N THR A 63 -23.87 2.41 -12.99
CA THR A 63 -23.23 1.41 -12.12
C THR A 63 -22.49 0.34 -12.93
N ASP A 64 -23.04 -0.06 -14.07
CA ASP A 64 -22.41 -1.01 -14.99
C ASP A 64 -21.11 -0.44 -15.58
N LEU A 65 -21.14 0.84 -16.02
CA LEU A 65 -19.93 1.54 -16.41
C LEU A 65 -18.92 1.65 -15.26
N GLU A 66 -19.37 1.98 -14.05
CA GLU A 66 -18.48 2.07 -12.89
C GLU A 66 -17.77 0.74 -12.61
N GLN A 67 -18.49 -0.38 -12.68
CA GLN A 67 -17.90 -1.71 -12.49
C GLN A 67 -16.89 -2.05 -13.57
N ALA A 68 -17.18 -1.74 -14.84
CA ALA A 68 -16.23 -1.95 -15.93
C ALA A 68 -14.94 -1.12 -15.74
N LEU A 69 -15.07 0.13 -15.25
CA LEU A 69 -13.92 0.96 -14.92
C LEU A 69 -13.11 0.39 -13.76
N ARG A 70 -13.76 -0.09 -12.69
CA ARG A 70 -13.07 -0.75 -11.56
C ARG A 70 -12.29 -1.97 -12.02
N ARG A 71 -12.92 -2.86 -12.81
CA ARG A 71 -12.25 -4.04 -13.38
C ARG A 71 -11.03 -3.67 -14.21
N HIS A 72 -11.15 -2.63 -15.04
CA HIS A 72 -10.03 -2.15 -15.83
C HIS A 72 -8.91 -1.56 -14.97
N GLU A 73 -9.23 -0.82 -13.90
CA GLU A 73 -8.21 -0.33 -12.96
C GLU A 73 -7.52 -1.45 -12.19
N ASP A 74 -8.25 -2.48 -11.78
CA ASP A 74 -7.69 -3.64 -11.08
C ASP A 74 -6.68 -4.36 -11.98
N VAL A 75 -7.07 -4.63 -13.23
CA VAL A 75 -6.18 -5.23 -14.23
C VAL A 75 -4.97 -4.30 -14.45
N TRP A 76 -5.18 -2.99 -14.72
CA TRP A 76 -4.10 -2.02 -14.97
C TRP A 76 -3.12 -1.83 -13.81
N ARG A 77 -3.58 -2.02 -12.57
CA ARG A 77 -2.72 -1.98 -11.38
C ARG A 77 -1.78 -3.18 -11.34
N GLU A 78 -2.24 -4.36 -11.75
CA GLU A 78 -1.45 -5.59 -11.80
C GLU A 78 -0.41 -5.57 -12.94
N GLU A 79 -0.70 -4.92 -14.07
CA GLU A 79 0.18 -4.86 -15.27
C GLU A 79 1.37 -3.88 -15.15
N GLY A 80 1.51 -3.18 -14.02
CA GLY A 80 2.80 -2.57 -13.63
C GLY A 80 2.91 -1.05 -13.70
N TYR A 81 1.83 -0.29 -13.93
CA TYR A 81 1.87 1.18 -13.82
C TYR A 81 1.89 1.72 -12.37
N ASP A 82 1.62 0.87 -11.37
CA ASP A 82 1.80 1.19 -9.94
C ASP A 82 3.22 0.84 -9.43
N SER A 83 4.20 0.70 -10.33
CA SER A 83 5.62 0.74 -9.97
C SER A 83 6.10 2.17 -9.65
N GLN A 84 5.23 3.18 -9.82
CA GLN A 84 5.47 4.58 -9.47
C GLN A 84 4.63 5.07 -8.27
N ALA A 85 4.33 4.21 -7.30
CA ALA A 85 4.22 4.72 -5.94
C ALA A 85 5.63 5.17 -5.50
N PRO A 86 5.86 6.41 -5.01
CA PRO A 86 7.13 6.73 -4.40
C PRO A 86 7.29 5.75 -3.25
N LYS A 87 8.27 4.84 -3.37
CA LYS A 87 8.77 4.08 -2.24
C LYS A 87 9.27 5.13 -1.27
N GLN A 88 8.39 5.58 -0.37
CA GLN A 88 8.81 6.22 0.87
C GLN A 88 9.91 5.31 1.40
N PRO A 89 11.16 5.77 1.55
CA PRO A 89 12.07 5.04 2.39
C PRO A 89 11.37 5.04 3.75
N ARG A 90 10.83 3.88 4.13
CA ARG A 90 10.50 3.60 5.52
C ARG A 90 11.85 3.63 6.21
N ASP A 91 12.28 4.84 6.59
CA ASP A 91 13.27 5.06 7.61
C ASP A 91 12.66 4.53 8.91
N PHE A 92 12.65 3.20 9.03
CA PHE A 92 12.59 2.52 10.30
C PHE A 92 13.91 2.86 10.99
N ARG A 93 13.97 4.06 11.57
CA ARG A 93 14.82 4.34 12.70
C ARG A 93 14.10 3.81 13.93
N PRO A 94 14.48 2.65 14.48
CA PRO A 94 14.13 2.37 15.86
C PRO A 94 14.90 3.38 16.72
N ASP A 95 14.24 4.47 17.09
CA ASP A 95 14.62 5.25 18.26
C ASP A 95 14.32 4.41 19.49
N ASN A 96 15.22 3.47 19.81
CA ASN A 96 15.20 2.78 21.08
C ASN A 96 16.09 3.56 22.04
N VAL A 97 15.40 4.44 22.75
CA VAL A 97 15.73 5.12 24.00
C VAL A 97 16.61 4.25 24.92
N HIS A 98 17.90 4.55 25.00
CA HIS A 98 18.72 4.08 26.12
C HIS A 98 18.54 5.04 27.30
N GLN A 99 17.39 4.98 27.96
CA GLN A 99 17.22 5.60 29.28
C GLN A 99 17.90 4.71 30.33
N GLY A 100 19.23 4.66 30.26
CA GLY A 100 20.09 3.97 31.20
C GLY A 100 21.03 4.96 31.87
N ARG A 101 20.51 5.87 32.70
CA ARG A 101 21.37 6.71 33.54
C ARG A 101 20.81 6.88 34.95
N SER A 102 21.32 6.02 35.82
CA SER A 102 21.72 6.31 37.20
C SER A 102 20.63 6.77 38.16
N GLN A 103 19.95 5.79 38.76
CA GLN A 103 19.81 5.86 40.20
C GLN A 103 21.19 5.62 40.80
N ASN A 104 21.74 6.58 41.55
CA ASN A 104 22.24 6.35 42.91
C ASN A 104 22.86 7.64 43.49
N ARG A 105 22.28 8.04 44.61
CA ARG A 105 22.79 9.00 45.60
C ARG A 105 24.27 8.75 45.89
N GLY A 106 25.06 9.81 46.02
CA GLY A 106 26.32 9.74 46.77
C GLY A 106 26.06 9.62 48.29
N PRO A 107 27.09 9.70 49.15
CA PRO A 107 28.54 9.71 48.90
C PRO A 107 29.24 8.52 49.63
N THR A 108 30.53 8.23 49.35
CA THR A 108 31.54 7.87 50.37
C THR A 108 32.93 7.73 49.74
N ARG A 109 33.76 8.72 50.06
CA ARG A 109 35.22 8.71 50.26
C ARG A 109 35.86 7.32 50.46
N ARG A 110 36.83 6.94 49.62
CA ARG A 110 38.09 6.31 50.08
C ARG A 110 39.17 6.33 48.98
N GLN A 111 40.32 6.84 49.39
CA GLN A 111 41.59 6.89 48.69
C GLN A 111 42.26 5.51 48.77
N GLY A 112 43.07 5.12 47.78
CA GLY A 112 43.99 4.00 47.97
C GLY A 112 44.54 3.33 46.70
N ARG A 113 45.73 3.77 46.30
CA ARG A 113 46.91 3.01 45.83
C ARG A 113 46.77 1.88 44.78
N ALA A 114 47.74 1.94 43.85
CA ALA A 114 48.24 0.92 42.93
C ALA A 114 48.33 -0.51 43.49
N PHE A 115 48.27 -1.54 42.63
CA PHE A 115 49.41 -2.35 42.13
C PHE A 115 48.95 -3.45 41.14
N VAL A 116 49.79 -3.65 40.12
CA VAL A 116 50.14 -4.82 39.27
C VAL A 116 49.54 -6.20 39.64
N THR A 117 49.04 -6.98 38.66
CA THR A 117 49.66 -8.24 38.19
C THR A 117 48.73 -9.11 37.32
N GLN A 118 49.40 -9.77 36.36
CA GLN A 118 49.06 -10.80 35.39
C GLN A 118 48.29 -12.01 35.98
N GLY A 119 47.38 -12.58 35.18
CA GLY A 119 46.67 -13.82 35.48
C GLY A 119 45.90 -14.31 34.26
N ASP A 120 46.56 -15.17 33.49
CA ASP A 120 46.01 -16.03 32.42
C ASP A 120 44.97 -17.00 33.02
N ALA A 121 43.78 -17.08 32.41
CA ALA A 121 42.81 -18.16 32.63
C ALA A 121 41.72 -18.13 31.54
N GLU A 122 41.91 -18.91 30.48
CA GLU A 122 40.79 -19.55 29.75
C GLU A 122 40.05 -20.48 30.72
N PRO A 123 38.70 -20.48 30.76
CA PRO A 123 38.01 -21.51 30.00
C PRO A 123 36.60 -21.09 29.49
N THR A 124 36.28 -21.41 28.24
CA THR A 124 34.88 -21.61 27.81
C THR A 124 34.71 -23.07 27.41
N GLN A 125 34.02 -23.83 28.28
CA GLN A 125 33.38 -25.09 27.93
C GLN A 125 31.87 -24.98 28.18
N ASP A 126 31.15 -25.79 27.40
CA ASP A 126 29.78 -26.25 27.58
C ASP A 126 28.63 -25.31 27.18
N ALA A 127 27.94 -25.66 26.10
CA ALA A 127 26.82 -26.60 26.22
C ALA A 127 26.22 -26.92 24.84
N GLU A 128 26.47 -28.14 24.39
CA GLU A 128 25.76 -28.86 23.34
C GLU A 128 24.35 -29.21 23.85
N PHE A 129 23.27 -28.76 23.19
CA PHE A 129 21.98 -29.47 23.27
C PHE A 129 21.25 -29.44 21.93
N GLN A 130 21.09 -30.66 21.44
CA GLN A 130 20.40 -31.12 20.25
C GLN A 130 18.88 -30.92 20.44
N HIS A 131 18.15 -30.56 19.38
CA HIS A 131 16.71 -30.81 19.32
C HIS A 131 16.31 -31.28 17.92
N GLU A 132 16.34 -32.59 17.81
CA GLU A 132 15.48 -33.52 17.08
C GLU A 132 14.28 -32.91 16.34
N PHE A 133 14.27 -33.08 15.01
CA PHE A 133 13.11 -32.89 14.14
C PHE A 133 12.23 -34.15 14.20
N GLN A 134 11.10 -34.08 14.91
CA GLN A 134 10.09 -35.13 14.87
C GLN A 134 9.08 -34.85 13.74
N ASN A 135 9.08 -35.72 12.74
CA ASN A 135 8.07 -35.82 11.69
C ASN A 135 7.05 -36.90 12.10
N PRO A 136 5.74 -36.67 12.03
CA PRO A 136 4.78 -37.77 12.09
C PRO A 136 4.13 -38.03 10.73
N GLU A 137 4.45 -39.20 10.17
CA GLU A 137 3.77 -39.82 9.04
C GLU A 137 2.61 -40.71 9.54
N VAL A 138 1.46 -40.57 8.88
CA VAL A 138 0.36 -41.52 8.53
C VAL A 138 -0.29 -42.46 9.58
N PHE A 139 -1.61 -42.61 9.49
CA PHE A 139 -2.38 -43.88 9.38
C PHE A 139 -3.85 -43.49 9.06
N VAL A 140 -4.42 -43.73 7.87
CA VAL A 140 -5.08 -44.94 7.30
C VAL A 140 -6.05 -45.65 8.26
N GLU A 141 -7.34 -45.57 7.92
CA GLU A 141 -8.29 -46.70 7.97
C GLU A 141 -9.15 -46.66 6.69
#